data_AF-A0A831WU26-F1
#
_entry.id   AF-A0A831WU26-F1
#
_cell.length_a   1.000
_cell.length_b   1.000
_cell.length_c   1.000
_cell.angle_alpha   90.00
_cell.angle_beta   90.00
_cell.angle_gamma   90.00
#
_symmetry.space_group_name_H-M   'P 1'
#
loop_
_entity.id
_entity.type
_entity.pdbx_description
1 polymer ?
#
loop_
_entity_poly.entity_id
_entity_poly.type
_entity_poly.pdbx_seq_one_letter_code
_entity_poly.pdbx_strand_id
1 'polypeptide(L)'
;VVVSGVPREDMACFDNEFDDAVREGTLVHFQTGALEVLSDEGRVSGLRCSPMERKAKGEEGWNSPVPFLRYRHSGEPFIIEADMIVASIGQATDMEGFESVQNGSSWLQVDRNFRVRGYDNLFGGGDAIRVDLITTAVGHGRKAAEAIDAFVNGEPMPGNVYQEVTKARNQDILYFLHTPPAQRSMIEPEVVKGNHDELLQPLTGEQVRSESERCMSCGLCFDCKQCVSFCPQEAVSRFRDNPAGEKVYTDYSKCVGCHICSLVCPSGYIQMGMGEGL
;
A
#
# COMPACT_ATOMS: atom_id res chain seq x y z
N VAL A 1 -12.34 6.65 -23.42
CA VAL A 1 -12.72 7.85 -22.64
C VAL A 1 -12.91 7.44 -21.19
N VAL A 2 -12.44 8.22 -20.24
CA VAL A 2 -12.65 8.03 -18.80
C VAL A 2 -13.51 9.17 -18.27
N VAL A 3 -14.52 8.85 -17.47
CA VAL A 3 -15.39 9.81 -16.80
C VAL A 3 -15.06 9.77 -15.30
N SER A 4 -14.56 10.88 -14.76
CA SER A 4 -14.19 11.01 -13.35
C SER A 4 -15.08 12.04 -12.68
N GLY A 5 -15.73 11.67 -11.57
CA GLY A 5 -16.54 12.59 -10.77
C GLY A 5 -15.73 13.64 -10.00
N VAL A 6 -14.40 13.55 -10.02
CA VAL A 6 -13.47 14.41 -9.27
C VAL A 6 -12.43 15.04 -10.20
N PRO A 7 -11.79 16.16 -9.80
CA PRO A 7 -10.66 16.72 -10.53
C PRO A 7 -9.40 15.86 -10.35
N ARG A 8 -8.36 16.15 -11.15
CA ARG A 8 -7.12 15.35 -11.24
C ARG A 8 -6.42 15.17 -9.89
N GLU A 9 -6.40 16.20 -9.06
CA GLU A 9 -5.76 16.22 -7.75
C GLU A 9 -6.43 15.30 -6.72
N ASP A 10 -7.70 14.96 -6.94
CA ASP A 10 -8.51 14.11 -6.05
C ASP A 10 -8.65 12.68 -6.60
N MET A 11 -8.09 12.37 -7.77
CA MET A 11 -8.09 11.03 -8.34
C MET A 11 -7.19 10.09 -7.54
N ALA A 12 -7.69 8.89 -7.24
CA ALA A 12 -6.93 7.83 -6.58
C ALA A 12 -6.11 7.02 -7.60
N CYS A 13 -5.11 7.66 -8.23
CA CYS A 13 -4.17 7.02 -9.16
C CYS A 13 -2.77 7.58 -8.97
N PHE A 14 -1.74 6.82 -9.35
CA PHE A 14 -0.39 7.36 -9.38
C PHE A 14 -0.21 8.32 -10.56
N ASP A 15 0.70 9.30 -10.40
CA ASP A 15 0.90 10.33 -11.43
C ASP A 15 1.37 9.73 -12.75
N ASN A 16 2.29 8.77 -12.70
CA ASN A 16 2.80 8.08 -13.88
C ASN A 16 1.71 7.26 -14.60
N GLU A 17 0.80 6.60 -13.87
CA GLU A 17 -0.29 5.84 -14.48
C GLU A 17 -1.26 6.75 -15.24
N PHE A 18 -1.54 7.94 -14.70
CA PHE A 18 -2.34 8.93 -15.39
C PHE A 18 -1.65 9.44 -16.66
N ASP A 19 -0.37 9.79 -16.55
CA ASP A 19 0.42 10.31 -17.67
C ASP A 19 0.52 9.27 -18.80
N ASP A 20 0.69 8.00 -18.44
CA ASP A 20 0.71 6.88 -19.38
C ASP A 20 -0.64 6.72 -20.10
N ALA A 21 -1.76 6.74 -19.36
CA ALA A 21 -3.09 6.67 -19.94
C ALA A 21 -3.36 7.81 -20.93
N VAL A 22 -2.96 9.03 -20.59
CA VAL A 22 -3.08 10.20 -21.50
C VAL A 22 -2.18 10.04 -22.72
N ARG A 23 -0.94 9.57 -22.55
CA ARG A 23 -0.01 9.29 -23.66
C ARG A 23 -0.56 8.23 -24.62
N GLU A 24 -1.27 7.23 -24.10
CA GLU A 24 -1.96 6.21 -24.89
C GLU A 24 -3.20 6.74 -25.63
N GLY A 25 -3.59 8.00 -25.40
CA GLY A 25 -4.71 8.67 -26.06
C GLY A 25 -6.01 8.65 -25.25
N THR A 26 -5.95 8.32 -23.95
CA THR A 26 -7.13 8.35 -23.09
C THR A 26 -7.59 9.77 -22.84
N LEU A 27 -8.79 10.10 -23.32
CA LEU A 27 -9.49 11.34 -22.97
C LEU A 27 -10.17 11.19 -21.60
N VAL A 28 -9.99 12.19 -20.72
CA VAL A 28 -10.57 12.19 -19.36
C VAL A 28 -11.52 13.37 -19.21
N HIS A 29 -12.78 13.09 -18.85
CA HIS A 29 -13.76 14.08 -18.43
C HIS A 29 -13.75 14.17 -16.90
N PHE A 30 -13.11 15.22 -16.38
CA PHE A 30 -13.10 15.50 -14.95
C PHE A 30 -14.42 16.09 -14.47
N GLN A 31 -14.64 16.02 -13.16
CA GLN A 31 -15.82 16.59 -12.51
C GLN A 31 -17.11 16.28 -13.27
N THR A 32 -17.23 15.04 -13.74
CA THR A 32 -18.34 14.57 -14.54
C THR A 32 -18.91 13.33 -13.86
N GLY A 33 -20.18 13.41 -13.45
CA GLY A 33 -20.88 12.32 -12.78
C GLY A 33 -21.82 11.62 -13.74
N ALA A 34 -21.80 10.29 -13.74
CA ALA A 34 -22.75 9.47 -14.49
C ALA A 34 -24.15 9.55 -13.88
N LEU A 35 -25.17 9.72 -14.72
CA LEU A 35 -26.59 9.72 -14.33
C LEU A 35 -27.31 8.48 -14.82
N GLU A 36 -27.09 8.10 -16.08
CA GLU A 36 -27.85 7.03 -16.74
C GLU A 36 -27.10 6.48 -17.94
N VAL A 37 -27.12 5.15 -18.11
CA VAL A 37 -26.66 4.48 -19.32
C VAL A 37 -27.79 4.54 -20.34
N LEU A 38 -27.52 5.15 -21.50
CA LEU A 38 -28.47 5.21 -22.60
C LEU A 38 -28.34 3.96 -23.46
N SER A 39 -29.48 3.45 -23.92
CA SER A 39 -29.53 2.29 -24.80
C SER A 39 -30.55 2.48 -25.92
N ASP A 40 -30.23 1.97 -27.09
CA ASP A 40 -31.10 1.89 -28.26
C ASP A 40 -31.07 0.45 -28.81
N GLU A 41 -32.25 -0.12 -29.08
CA GLU A 41 -32.42 -1.51 -29.54
C GLU A 41 -31.62 -2.56 -28.72
N GLY A 42 -31.48 -2.34 -27.40
CA GLY A 42 -30.74 -3.24 -26.50
C GLY A 42 -29.22 -3.12 -26.60
N ARG A 43 -28.69 -2.12 -27.30
CA ARG A 43 -27.26 -1.76 -27.33
C ARG A 43 -27.03 -0.44 -26.63
N VAL A 44 -25.89 -0.28 -25.98
CA VAL A 44 -25.47 0.99 -25.39
C VAL A 44 -25.30 2.02 -26.50
N SER A 45 -25.82 3.23 -26.29
CA SER A 45 -25.67 4.36 -27.21
C SER A 45 -24.97 5.56 -26.57
N GLY A 46 -24.83 5.59 -25.25
CA GLY A 46 -24.03 6.59 -24.56
C GLY A 46 -24.22 6.61 -23.05
N LEU A 47 -23.60 7.61 -22.42
CA LEU A 47 -23.71 7.88 -20.99
C LEU A 47 -24.23 9.29 -20.78
N ARG A 48 -25.42 9.39 -20.19
CA ARG A 48 -25.94 10.67 -19.71
C ARG A 48 -25.19 11.05 -18.45
N CYS A 49 -24.54 12.20 -18.48
CA CYS A 49 -23.69 12.73 -17.42
C CYS A 49 -24.17 14.10 -16.97
N SER A 50 -23.68 14.58 -15.83
CA SER A 50 -23.81 15.97 -15.39
C SER A 50 -22.47 16.48 -14.86
N PRO A 51 -22.19 17.79 -14.98
CA PRO A 51 -21.10 18.42 -14.25
C PRO A 51 -21.22 18.17 -12.75
N MET A 52 -20.08 18.12 -12.08
CA MET A 52 -19.93 17.91 -10.64
C MET A 52 -19.21 19.11 -10.01
N GLU A 53 -19.70 19.58 -8.86
CA GLU A 53 -19.02 20.57 -8.04
C GLU A 53 -18.71 20.03 -6.65
N ARG A 54 -17.70 20.63 -6.01
CA ARG A 54 -17.35 20.28 -4.65
C ARG A 54 -18.42 20.80 -3.68
N LYS A 55 -18.86 19.93 -2.77
CA LYS A 55 -19.79 20.28 -1.69
C LYS A 55 -19.19 21.32 -0.76
N ALA A 56 -20.00 22.24 -0.28
CA ALA A 56 -19.60 23.25 0.70
C ALA A 56 -19.36 22.61 2.08
N LYS A 57 -18.55 23.30 2.90
CA LYS A 57 -18.27 22.88 4.27
C LYS A 57 -19.57 22.80 5.07
N GLY A 58 -19.84 21.64 5.66
CA GLY A 58 -21.05 21.37 6.45
C GLY A 58 -22.12 20.55 5.71
N GLU A 59 -22.01 20.41 4.38
CA GLU A 59 -22.90 19.51 3.62
C GLU A 59 -22.53 18.04 3.83
N GLU A 60 -23.50 17.14 3.86
CA GLU A 60 -23.23 15.71 4.06
C GLU A 60 -22.18 15.15 3.07
N GLY A 61 -21.11 14.56 3.61
CA GLY A 61 -19.99 14.00 2.83
C GLY A 61 -18.93 15.00 2.39
N TRP A 62 -19.02 16.30 2.74
CA TRP A 62 -18.04 17.32 2.33
C TRP A 62 -16.58 17.01 2.72
N ASN A 63 -16.38 16.31 3.84
CA ASN A 63 -15.09 15.86 4.36
C ASN A 63 -14.90 14.33 4.29
N SER A 64 -15.65 13.65 3.43
CA SER A 64 -15.57 12.20 3.29
C SER A 64 -14.13 11.75 2.96
N PRO A 65 -13.64 10.63 3.51
CA PRO A 65 -12.37 10.06 3.08
C PRO A 65 -12.40 9.63 1.61
N VAL A 66 -13.58 9.30 1.06
CA VAL A 66 -13.77 8.95 -0.35
C VAL A 66 -13.95 10.24 -1.17
N PRO A 67 -13.02 10.60 -2.08
CA PRO A 67 -13.05 11.87 -2.79
C PRO A 67 -14.36 12.12 -3.54
N PHE A 68 -14.90 11.12 -4.24
CA PHE A 68 -16.16 11.23 -5.00
C PHE A 68 -17.34 11.74 -4.15
N LEU A 69 -17.45 11.30 -2.89
CA LEU A 69 -18.54 11.69 -1.98
C LEU A 69 -18.47 13.17 -1.54
N ARG A 70 -17.35 13.84 -1.81
CA ARG A 70 -17.17 15.29 -1.58
C ARG A 70 -17.75 16.15 -2.70
N TYR A 71 -18.25 15.54 -3.77
CA TYR A 71 -18.79 16.24 -4.94
C TYR A 71 -20.28 15.92 -5.12
N ARG A 72 -21.00 16.78 -5.84
CA ARG A 72 -22.42 16.63 -6.18
C ARG A 72 -22.69 17.13 -7.60
N HIS A 73 -23.77 16.66 -8.22
CA HIS A 73 -24.21 17.15 -9.52
C HIS A 73 -24.62 18.64 -9.43
N SER A 74 -24.22 19.45 -10.39
CA SER A 74 -24.38 20.92 -10.32
C SER A 74 -24.70 21.63 -11.63
N GLY A 75 -24.99 20.89 -12.71
CA GLY A 75 -25.25 21.50 -14.01
C GLY A 75 -26.24 20.71 -14.84
N GLU A 76 -26.49 21.24 -16.04
CA GLU A 76 -27.38 20.58 -17.00
C GLU A 76 -26.78 19.26 -17.50
N PRO A 77 -27.60 18.20 -17.63
CA PRO A 77 -27.14 16.94 -18.17
C PRO A 77 -26.67 17.07 -19.63
N PHE A 78 -25.66 16.28 -19.98
CA PHE A 78 -25.16 16.13 -21.34
C PHE A 78 -24.87 14.66 -21.64
N ILE A 79 -24.66 14.34 -22.91
CA ILE A 79 -24.44 12.96 -23.37
C ILE A 79 -23.02 12.81 -23.85
N ILE A 80 -22.35 11.75 -23.39
CA ILE A 80 -21.12 11.24 -23.99
C ILE A 80 -21.52 10.01 -24.80
N GLU A 81 -21.37 10.06 -26.13
CA GLU A 81 -21.64 8.93 -27.00
C GLU A 81 -20.64 7.79 -26.73
N ALA A 82 -21.16 6.57 -26.65
CA ALA A 82 -20.37 5.36 -26.42
C ALA A 82 -21.18 4.13 -26.82
N ASP A 83 -20.49 3.09 -27.27
CA ASP A 83 -21.05 1.77 -27.60
C ASP A 83 -20.82 0.72 -26.50
N MET A 84 -19.95 1.04 -25.54
CA MET A 84 -19.64 0.24 -24.37
C MET A 84 -19.38 1.13 -23.15
N ILE A 85 -20.01 0.81 -22.02
CA ILE A 85 -19.73 1.43 -20.72
C ILE A 85 -19.11 0.37 -19.81
N VAL A 86 -17.94 0.69 -19.25
CA VAL A 86 -17.29 -0.12 -18.21
C VAL A 86 -17.44 0.62 -16.89
N ALA A 87 -18.15 0.01 -15.94
CA ALA A 87 -18.39 0.58 -14.63
C ALA A 87 -17.24 0.24 -13.67
N SER A 88 -16.54 1.27 -13.18
CA SER A 88 -15.39 1.14 -12.26
C SER A 88 -15.73 1.69 -10.86
N ILE A 89 -16.75 1.13 -10.21
CA ILE A 89 -17.41 1.70 -9.00
C ILE A 89 -16.72 1.26 -7.69
N GLY A 90 -15.54 0.65 -7.79
CA GLY A 90 -14.81 0.09 -6.64
C GLY A 90 -15.30 -1.31 -6.28
N GLN A 91 -15.03 -1.73 -5.03
CA GLN A 91 -15.31 -3.08 -4.56
C GLN A 91 -15.82 -3.08 -3.12
N ALA A 92 -16.60 -4.11 -2.79
CA ALA A 92 -17.10 -4.39 -1.46
C ALA A 92 -17.07 -5.91 -1.22
N THR A 93 -17.09 -6.33 0.03
CA THR A 93 -17.15 -7.74 0.39
C THR A 93 -18.59 -8.22 0.35
N ASP A 94 -18.86 -9.26 -0.43
CA ASP A 94 -20.12 -10.01 -0.35
C ASP A 94 -20.08 -10.94 0.87
N MET A 95 -21.03 -10.74 1.79
CA MET A 95 -21.12 -11.46 3.06
C MET A 95 -22.38 -12.35 3.12
N GLU A 96 -23.09 -12.54 2.00
CA GLU A 96 -24.26 -13.43 1.96
C GLU A 96 -23.87 -14.85 2.43
N GLY A 97 -24.55 -15.34 3.47
CA GLY A 97 -24.27 -16.63 4.11
C GLY A 97 -23.17 -16.61 5.19
N PHE A 98 -22.54 -15.46 5.44
CA PHE A 98 -21.51 -15.26 6.46
C PHE A 98 -21.93 -14.30 7.58
N GLU A 99 -23.24 -14.11 7.78
CA GLU A 99 -23.79 -13.15 8.73
C GLU A 99 -23.37 -13.45 10.18
N SER A 100 -23.21 -14.74 10.49
CA SER A 100 -22.79 -15.25 11.81
C SER A 100 -21.36 -14.85 12.20
N VAL A 101 -20.51 -14.51 11.24
CA VAL A 101 -19.11 -14.09 11.45
C VAL A 101 -18.93 -12.59 11.22
N GLN A 102 -19.85 -11.98 10.47
CA GLN A 102 -19.88 -10.56 10.15
C GLN A 102 -20.23 -9.69 11.37
N ASN A 103 -21.11 -10.17 12.24
CA ASN A 103 -21.59 -9.46 13.42
C ASN A 103 -22.05 -8.01 13.14
N GLY A 104 -22.73 -7.80 12.00
CA GLY A 104 -23.27 -6.51 11.56
C GLY A 104 -22.25 -5.50 10.98
N SER A 105 -20.97 -5.87 10.84
CA SER A 105 -19.95 -5.04 10.19
C SER A 105 -19.91 -5.27 8.67
N SER A 106 -19.60 -4.29 7.84
CA SER A 106 -19.37 -4.55 6.41
C SER A 106 -18.09 -5.37 6.13
N TRP A 107 -17.28 -5.63 7.17
CA TRP A 107 -15.99 -6.31 7.05
C TRP A 107 -15.82 -7.40 8.12
N LEU A 108 -15.07 -8.44 7.78
CA LEU A 108 -14.71 -9.51 8.70
C LEU A 108 -13.86 -8.97 9.86
N GLN A 109 -14.26 -9.31 11.08
CA GLN A 109 -13.58 -8.86 12.30
C GLN A 109 -12.64 -9.94 12.82
N VAL A 110 -11.33 -9.68 12.74
CA VAL A 110 -10.30 -10.61 13.21
C VAL A 110 -9.52 -10.07 14.42
N ASP A 111 -8.93 -10.98 15.20
CA ASP A 111 -7.95 -10.66 16.23
C ASP A 111 -6.53 -10.46 15.65
N ARG A 112 -5.55 -10.25 16.53
CA ARG A 112 -4.13 -10.07 16.14
C ARG A 112 -3.50 -11.27 15.43
N ASN A 113 -4.11 -12.44 15.54
CA ASN A 113 -3.67 -13.71 14.93
C ASN A 113 -4.58 -14.08 13.75
N PHE A 114 -5.33 -13.11 13.21
CA PHE A 114 -6.22 -13.32 12.07
C PHE A 114 -7.36 -14.32 12.34
N ARG A 115 -7.67 -14.60 13.62
CA ARG A 115 -8.84 -15.41 14.00
C ARG A 115 -10.09 -14.56 14.01
N VAL A 116 -11.17 -15.10 13.47
CA VAL A 116 -12.48 -14.46 13.48
C VAL A 116 -13.00 -14.40 14.91
N ARG A 117 -13.43 -13.22 15.35
CA ARG A 117 -13.90 -13.04 16.72
C ARG A 117 -15.10 -13.94 17.02
N GLY A 118 -15.04 -14.64 18.14
CA GLY A 118 -16.10 -15.57 18.58
C GLY A 118 -15.92 -17.01 18.09
N TYR A 119 -14.89 -17.29 17.28
CA TYR A 119 -14.61 -18.62 16.76
C TYR A 119 -13.13 -18.96 16.96
N ASP A 120 -12.84 -20.07 17.64
CA ASP A 120 -11.46 -20.48 17.93
C ASP A 120 -10.76 -21.11 16.72
N ASN A 121 -11.53 -21.69 15.81
CA ASN A 121 -11.08 -22.47 14.67
C ASN A 121 -11.37 -21.82 13.31
N LEU A 122 -11.71 -20.53 13.29
CA LEU A 122 -12.00 -19.80 12.05
C LEU A 122 -11.04 -18.61 11.91
N PHE A 123 -10.49 -18.46 10.71
CA PHE A 123 -9.49 -17.46 10.37
C PHE A 123 -9.89 -16.70 9.11
N GLY A 124 -9.39 -15.48 8.96
CA GLY A 124 -9.74 -14.62 7.83
C GLY A 124 -8.63 -13.65 7.46
N GLY A 125 -8.64 -13.20 6.22
CA GLY A 125 -7.58 -12.37 5.65
C GLY A 125 -8.02 -11.68 4.36
N GLY A 126 -7.12 -10.88 3.78
CA GLY A 126 -7.37 -10.22 2.50
C GLY A 126 -8.39 -9.08 2.58
N ASP A 127 -9.04 -8.83 1.44
CA ASP A 127 -10.01 -7.74 1.27
C ASP A 127 -11.30 -7.95 2.07
N ALA A 128 -11.56 -9.16 2.57
CA ALA A 128 -12.66 -9.44 3.47
C ALA A 128 -12.57 -8.65 4.79
N ILE A 129 -11.35 -8.28 5.22
CA ILE A 129 -11.12 -7.44 6.41
C ILE A 129 -11.19 -5.96 6.06
N ARG A 130 -10.64 -5.58 4.91
CA ARG A 130 -10.62 -4.21 4.35
C ARG A 130 -10.03 -4.27 2.95
N VAL A 131 -10.64 -3.57 2.01
CA VAL A 131 -10.06 -3.31 0.68
C VAL A 131 -8.75 -2.55 0.81
N ASP A 132 -7.67 -3.14 0.30
CA ASP A 132 -6.32 -2.58 0.37
C ASP A 132 -5.48 -3.02 -0.85
N LEU A 133 -4.17 -2.81 -0.82
CA LEU A 133 -3.24 -3.32 -1.82
C LEU A 133 -3.18 -4.86 -1.78
N ILE A 134 -2.90 -5.46 -2.93
CA ILE A 134 -2.66 -6.91 -3.06
C ILE A 134 -1.58 -7.38 -2.08
N THR A 135 -0.54 -6.56 -1.85
CA THR A 135 0.53 -6.86 -0.90
C THR A 135 0.03 -6.99 0.53
N THR A 136 -0.93 -6.16 0.94
CA THR A 136 -1.61 -6.26 2.24
C THR A 136 -2.38 -7.58 2.34
N ALA A 137 -3.12 -7.95 1.30
CA ALA A 137 -3.87 -9.20 1.25
C ALA A 137 -2.96 -10.45 1.33
N VAL A 138 -1.84 -10.44 0.61
CA VAL A 138 -0.81 -11.48 0.72
C VAL A 138 -0.25 -11.56 2.14
N GLY A 139 0.03 -10.41 2.76
CA GLY A 139 0.48 -10.33 4.15
C GLY A 139 -0.53 -10.93 5.13
N HIS A 140 -1.82 -10.64 4.96
CA HIS A 140 -2.89 -11.25 5.75
C HIS A 140 -2.92 -12.77 5.58
N GLY A 141 -2.84 -13.26 4.33
CA GLY A 141 -2.84 -14.71 4.04
C GLY A 141 -1.69 -15.46 4.71
N ARG A 142 -0.48 -14.89 4.69
CA ARG A 142 0.69 -15.48 5.37
C ARG A 142 0.48 -15.59 6.88
N LYS A 143 0.03 -14.52 7.53
CA LYS A 143 -0.20 -14.50 8.98
C LYS A 143 -1.33 -15.43 9.41
N ALA A 144 -2.42 -15.47 8.64
CA ALA A 144 -3.51 -16.41 8.87
C ALA A 144 -3.04 -17.86 8.73
N ALA A 145 -2.21 -18.17 7.72
CA ALA A 145 -1.66 -19.51 7.53
C ALA A 145 -0.77 -19.96 8.69
N GLU A 146 0.12 -19.09 9.19
CA GLU A 146 0.94 -19.36 10.38
C GLU A 146 0.08 -19.62 11.62
N ALA A 147 -1.01 -18.89 11.80
CA ALA A 147 -1.92 -19.09 12.92
C ALA A 147 -2.77 -20.36 12.80
N ILE A 148 -3.20 -20.72 11.58
CA ILE A 148 -3.89 -21.98 11.28
C ILE A 148 -2.96 -23.17 11.57
N ASP A 149 -1.70 -23.10 11.15
CA ASP A 149 -0.72 -24.16 11.39
C ASP A 149 -0.51 -24.39 12.90
N ALA A 150 -0.27 -23.32 13.66
CA ALA A 150 -0.15 -23.40 15.11
C ALA A 150 -1.41 -23.98 15.77
N PHE A 151 -2.60 -23.55 15.31
CA PHE A 151 -3.88 -24.07 15.81
C PHE A 151 -4.01 -25.58 15.61
N VAL A 152 -3.74 -26.06 14.39
CA VAL A 152 -3.87 -27.47 14.00
C VAL A 152 -2.87 -28.34 14.76
N ASN A 153 -1.66 -27.84 15.00
CA ASN A 153 -0.61 -28.55 15.74
C ASN A 153 -0.76 -28.45 17.27
N GLY A 154 -1.72 -27.66 17.78
CA GLY A 154 -1.88 -27.41 19.22
C GLY A 154 -0.74 -26.58 19.81
N GLU A 155 -0.02 -25.84 18.98
CA GLU A 155 1.07 -24.95 19.37
C GLU A 155 0.54 -23.60 19.82
N PRO A 156 1.32 -22.84 20.62
CA PRO A 156 0.98 -21.46 20.93
C PRO A 156 0.81 -20.63 19.66
N MET A 157 -0.24 -19.82 19.60
CA MET A 157 -0.45 -18.92 18.47
C MET A 157 0.79 -18.05 18.22
N PRO A 158 1.17 -17.81 16.96
CA PRO A 158 2.31 -16.96 16.65
C PRO A 158 2.08 -15.59 17.27
N GLY A 159 3.07 -15.11 18.04
CA GLY A 159 3.06 -13.73 18.50
C GLY A 159 3.08 -12.80 17.29
N ASN A 160 2.26 -11.74 17.31
CA ASN A 160 2.31 -10.74 16.25
C ASN A 160 3.62 -9.96 16.38
N VAL A 161 4.66 -10.40 15.68
CA VAL A 161 5.91 -9.65 15.55
C VAL A 161 5.69 -8.58 14.49
N TYR A 162 4.81 -7.60 14.78
CA TYR A 162 4.88 -6.37 14.02
C TYR A 162 6.21 -5.72 14.39
N GLN A 163 7.23 -5.99 13.56
CA GLN A 163 8.48 -5.28 13.67
C GLN A 163 8.26 -3.90 13.09
N GLU A 164 8.35 -2.88 13.95
CA GLU A 164 8.37 -1.51 13.48
C GLU A 164 9.62 -1.32 12.63
N VAL A 165 9.41 -0.93 11.37
CA VAL A 165 10.49 -0.64 10.43
C VAL A 165 10.75 0.86 10.38
N THR A 166 12.02 1.25 10.34
CA THR A 166 12.39 2.65 10.18
C THR A 166 12.04 3.14 8.78
N LYS A 167 11.17 4.15 8.71
CA LYS A 167 10.78 4.81 7.45
C LYS A 167 12.00 5.41 6.75
N ALA A 168 12.00 5.41 5.41
CA ALA A 168 13.11 5.89 4.59
C ALA A 168 13.62 7.29 4.99
N ARG A 169 12.73 8.23 5.33
CA ARG A 169 13.09 9.59 5.78
C ARG A 169 13.89 9.65 7.09
N ASN A 170 13.88 8.57 7.88
CA ASN A 170 14.59 8.43 9.14
C ASN A 170 15.85 7.55 9.00
N GLN A 171 16.19 7.14 7.79
CA GLN A 171 17.42 6.40 7.48
C GLN A 171 18.50 7.39 7.01
N ASP A 172 19.76 7.11 7.33
CA ASP A 172 20.88 7.90 6.80
C ASP A 172 21.24 7.40 5.40
N ILE A 173 20.66 8.06 4.40
CA ILE A 173 20.90 7.75 3.00
C ILE A 173 22.34 8.05 2.54
N LEU A 174 23.11 8.87 3.29
CA LEU A 174 24.48 9.22 2.94
C LEU A 174 25.47 8.08 3.20
N TYR A 175 25.07 7.09 4.01
CA TYR A 175 25.82 5.86 4.19
C TYR A 175 25.94 5.06 2.89
N PHE A 176 24.94 5.16 2.01
CA PHE A 176 24.88 4.41 0.76
C PHE A 176 25.48 5.21 -0.38
N LEU A 177 26.28 4.56 -1.22
CA LEU A 177 26.86 5.19 -2.41
C LEU A 177 25.73 5.62 -3.35
N HIS A 178 25.67 6.92 -3.62
CA HIS A 178 24.70 7.45 -4.57
C HIS A 178 24.98 6.90 -5.97
N THR A 179 23.99 6.20 -6.52
CA THR A 179 24.00 5.68 -7.88
C THR A 179 22.66 6.03 -8.51
N PRO A 180 22.62 6.64 -9.71
CA PRO A 180 21.37 6.89 -10.41
C PRO A 180 20.60 5.57 -10.63
N PRO A 181 19.27 5.55 -10.38
CA PRO A 181 18.48 4.35 -10.61
C PRO A 181 18.40 4.01 -12.10
N ALA A 182 18.46 2.72 -12.42
CA ALA A 182 18.23 2.25 -13.78
C ALA A 182 16.87 2.74 -14.30
N GLN A 183 16.87 3.39 -15.45
CA GLN A 183 15.65 3.88 -16.10
C GLN A 183 15.09 2.80 -17.02
N ARG A 184 13.81 2.51 -16.89
CA ARG A 184 13.08 1.66 -17.83
C ARG A 184 12.68 2.50 -19.04
N SER A 185 12.78 1.92 -20.23
CA SER A 185 12.31 2.55 -21.45
C SER A 185 10.84 2.20 -21.69
N MET A 186 10.13 3.15 -22.28
CA MET A 186 8.78 2.96 -22.79
C MET A 186 8.82 2.79 -24.30
N ILE A 187 8.03 1.87 -24.83
CA ILE A 187 7.74 1.78 -26.25
C ILE A 187 6.56 2.70 -26.56
N GLU A 188 6.57 3.34 -27.74
CA GLU A 188 5.46 4.17 -28.19
C GLU A 188 4.18 3.34 -28.38
N PRO A 189 3.01 3.83 -27.93
CA PRO A 189 1.74 3.09 -28.02
C PRO A 189 1.42 2.56 -29.42
N GLU A 190 1.79 3.30 -30.47
CA GLU A 190 1.56 2.94 -31.88
C GLU A 190 2.20 1.61 -32.27
N VAL A 191 3.30 1.23 -31.63
CA VAL A 191 4.04 -0.01 -31.93
C VAL A 191 3.37 -1.23 -31.29
N VAL A 192 2.72 -1.04 -30.14
CA VAL A 192 2.10 -2.11 -29.34
C VAL A 192 0.64 -2.35 -29.74
N LYS A 193 -0.01 -1.36 -30.37
CA LYS A 193 -1.39 -1.50 -30.88
C LYS A 193 -1.54 -2.75 -31.76
N GLY A 194 -2.34 -3.71 -31.28
CA GLY A 194 -2.65 -4.95 -32.00
C GLY A 194 -1.75 -6.15 -31.68
N ASN A 195 -0.87 -6.04 -30.67
CA ASN A 195 -0.11 -7.17 -30.13
C ASN A 195 -0.21 -7.21 -28.58
N HIS A 196 0.56 -8.11 -27.96
CA HIS A 196 0.59 -8.33 -26.52
C HIS A 196 1.93 -7.92 -25.89
N ASP A 197 2.72 -7.10 -26.58
CA ASP A 197 4.01 -6.63 -26.07
C ASP A 197 3.79 -5.62 -24.92
N GLU A 198 4.71 -5.59 -23.96
CA GLU A 198 4.63 -4.64 -22.85
C GLU A 198 5.13 -3.25 -23.28
N LEU A 199 4.38 -2.18 -22.94
CA LEU A 199 4.83 -0.81 -23.18
C LEU A 199 6.07 -0.48 -22.34
N LEU A 200 6.06 -0.85 -21.07
CA LEU A 200 7.15 -0.58 -20.14
C LEU A 200 8.17 -1.74 -20.17
N GLN A 201 9.27 -1.53 -20.87
CA GLN A 201 10.27 -2.59 -21.06
C GLN A 201 10.94 -2.98 -19.73
N PRO A 202 11.14 -4.28 -19.48
CA PRO A 202 11.80 -4.75 -18.27
C PRO A 202 13.27 -4.34 -18.27
N LEU A 203 13.85 -4.22 -17.06
CA LEU A 203 15.29 -4.11 -16.93
C LEU A 203 15.96 -5.42 -17.38
N THR A 204 17.14 -5.30 -17.98
CA THR A 204 17.97 -6.47 -18.30
C THR A 204 18.40 -7.19 -17.02
N GLY A 205 18.74 -8.48 -17.10
CA GLY A 205 19.22 -9.23 -15.93
C GLY A 205 20.45 -8.62 -15.25
N GLU A 206 21.33 -7.97 -16.03
CA GLU A 206 22.49 -7.24 -15.52
C GLU A 206 22.07 -5.99 -14.72
N GLN A 207 21.14 -5.20 -15.27
CA GLN A 207 20.58 -4.04 -14.58
C GLN A 207 19.86 -4.46 -13.30
N VAL A 208 19.03 -5.52 -13.34
CA VAL A 208 18.34 -6.05 -12.15
C VAL A 208 19.35 -6.46 -11.06
N ARG A 209 20.44 -7.12 -11.44
CA ARG A 209 21.50 -7.48 -10.48
C ARG A 209 22.16 -6.23 -9.88
N SER A 210 22.56 -5.28 -10.72
CA SER A 210 23.15 -4.01 -10.26
C SER A 210 22.22 -3.24 -9.32
N GLU A 211 20.92 -3.22 -9.61
CA GLU A 211 19.90 -2.57 -8.77
C GLU A 211 19.70 -3.31 -7.43
N SER A 212 19.87 -4.64 -7.43
CA SER A 212 19.78 -5.45 -6.21
C SER A 212 21.00 -5.28 -5.30
N GLU A 213 22.19 -5.13 -5.87
CA GLU A 213 23.45 -4.96 -5.13
C GLU A 213 23.53 -3.59 -4.41
N ARG A 214 22.80 -2.58 -4.90
CA ARG A 214 22.67 -1.27 -4.24
C ARG A 214 21.51 -1.19 -3.24
N CYS A 215 20.96 -2.34 -2.81
CA CYS A 215 19.91 -2.37 -1.79
C CYS A 215 20.38 -1.66 -0.51
N MET A 216 19.58 -0.70 -0.04
CA MET A 216 19.94 0.13 1.10
C MET A 216 19.54 -0.55 2.42
N SER A 217 18.28 -0.42 2.82
CA SER A 217 17.74 -1.05 4.02
C SER A 217 16.22 -1.09 3.94
N CYS A 218 15.63 -2.20 4.39
CA CYS A 218 14.19 -2.33 4.59
C CYS A 218 13.68 -1.61 5.86
N GLY A 219 14.54 -0.85 6.54
CA GLY A 219 14.25 -0.20 7.82
C GLY A 219 14.54 -1.07 9.05
N LEU A 220 15.24 -2.19 8.87
CA LEU A 220 15.68 -3.08 9.95
C LEU A 220 17.21 -3.07 10.10
N CYS A 221 17.74 -3.74 11.11
CA CYS A 221 19.18 -3.89 11.28
C CYS A 221 19.76 -4.82 10.20
N PHE A 222 20.76 -4.33 9.46
CA PHE A 222 21.48 -5.09 8.42
C PHE A 222 22.92 -5.45 8.81
N ASP A 223 23.26 -5.38 10.10
CA ASP A 223 24.57 -5.78 10.65
C ASP A 223 25.79 -5.03 10.05
N CYS A 224 25.65 -3.71 9.84
CA CYS A 224 26.76 -2.83 9.42
C CYS A 224 27.86 -2.64 10.49
N LYS A 225 27.57 -3.02 11.74
CA LYS A 225 28.45 -2.96 12.92
C LYS A 225 28.89 -1.57 13.38
N GLN A 226 28.38 -0.50 12.77
CA GLN A 226 28.68 0.88 13.19
C GLN A 226 28.36 1.12 14.67
N CYS A 227 27.15 0.76 15.13
CA CYS A 227 26.75 0.94 16.52
C CYS A 227 27.61 0.16 17.53
N VAL A 228 28.16 -0.99 17.12
CA VAL A 228 29.06 -1.81 17.95
C VAL A 228 30.44 -1.15 18.02
N SER A 229 31.01 -0.77 16.86
CA SER A 229 32.34 -0.18 16.77
C SER A 229 32.45 1.20 17.42
N PHE A 230 31.39 2.00 17.37
CA PHE A 230 31.37 3.37 17.89
C PHE A 230 30.86 3.48 19.33
N CYS A 231 30.44 2.38 19.98
CA CYS A 231 29.97 2.43 21.36
C CYS A 231 31.17 2.54 22.32
N PRO A 232 31.39 3.67 23.00
CA PRO A 232 32.55 3.85 23.88
C PRO A 232 32.48 3.00 25.16
N GLN A 233 31.31 2.46 25.50
CA GLN A 233 31.06 1.65 26.69
C GLN A 233 30.89 0.15 26.38
N GLU A 234 31.04 -0.25 25.11
CA GLU A 234 30.77 -1.63 24.66
C GLU A 234 29.38 -2.13 25.11
N ALA A 235 28.40 -1.22 25.15
CA ALA A 235 27.03 -1.51 25.56
C ALA A 235 26.22 -2.19 24.45
N VAL A 236 26.61 -2.06 23.18
CA VAL A 236 25.90 -2.68 22.05
C VAL A 236 26.64 -3.94 21.61
N SER A 237 25.94 -5.07 21.59
CA SER A 237 26.49 -6.38 21.22
C SER A 237 25.62 -7.07 20.18
N ARG A 238 26.22 -7.97 19.39
CA ARG A 238 25.53 -8.74 18.34
C ARG A 238 24.85 -9.97 18.93
N PHE A 239 23.65 -10.29 18.46
CA PHE A 239 23.02 -11.57 18.73
C PHE A 239 23.82 -12.71 18.06
N ARG A 240 23.97 -13.85 18.75
CA ARG A 240 24.77 -14.98 18.26
C ARG A 240 24.11 -15.68 17.08
N ASP A 241 22.80 -15.85 17.15
CA ASP A 241 21.92 -16.45 16.15
C ASP A 241 21.64 -15.52 14.95
N ASN A 242 22.01 -14.24 15.07
CA ASN A 242 21.93 -13.26 14.00
C ASN A 242 20.53 -13.22 13.33
N PRO A 243 19.44 -13.03 14.08
CA PRO A 243 18.09 -13.12 13.54
C PRO A 243 17.85 -12.02 12.50
N ALA A 244 16.93 -12.25 11.56
CA ALA A 244 16.66 -11.31 10.49
C ALA A 244 16.14 -9.98 11.08
N GLY A 245 16.75 -8.86 10.68
CA GLY A 245 16.34 -7.51 11.07
C GLY A 245 16.65 -7.06 12.51
N GLU A 246 17.01 -7.98 13.41
CA GLU A 246 17.28 -7.69 14.83
C GLU A 246 18.69 -8.18 15.21
N LYS A 247 19.73 -7.54 14.69
CA LYS A 247 21.09 -8.11 14.71
C LYS A 247 21.87 -7.79 15.98
N VAL A 248 21.42 -6.81 16.77
CA VAL A 248 22.13 -6.27 17.95
C VAL A 248 21.19 -6.03 19.12
N TYR A 249 21.70 -6.09 20.34
CA TYR A 249 21.02 -5.70 21.57
C TYR A 249 21.87 -4.71 22.38
N THR A 250 21.23 -4.00 23.30
CA THR A 250 21.87 -3.03 24.19
C THR A 250 21.87 -3.54 25.63
N ASP A 251 23.04 -3.61 26.25
CA ASP A 251 23.21 -3.78 27.69
C ASP A 251 23.07 -2.42 28.38
N TYR A 252 21.88 -2.17 28.91
CA TYR A 252 21.57 -0.91 29.59
C TYR A 252 22.38 -0.68 30.87
N SER A 253 23.01 -1.70 31.46
CA SER A 253 23.90 -1.52 32.62
C SER A 253 25.20 -0.77 32.27
N LYS A 254 25.58 -0.79 30.98
CA LYS A 254 26.77 -0.10 30.46
C LYS A 254 26.43 1.18 29.70
N CYS A 255 25.17 1.32 29.27
CA CYS A 255 24.75 2.44 28.44
C CYS A 255 24.70 3.74 29.24
N VAL A 256 25.48 4.74 28.82
CA VAL A 256 25.50 6.09 29.42
C VAL A 256 24.64 7.11 28.68
N GLY A 257 23.86 6.68 27.68
CA GLY A 257 22.98 7.59 26.94
C GLY A 257 23.70 8.67 26.12
N CYS A 258 24.84 8.34 25.49
CA CYS A 258 25.59 9.30 24.65
C CYS A 258 25.04 9.47 23.21
N HIS A 259 24.08 8.63 22.80
CA HIS A 259 23.39 8.66 21.49
C HIS A 259 24.25 8.35 20.25
N ILE A 260 25.56 8.12 20.40
CA ILE A 260 26.48 7.86 19.27
C ILE A 260 25.99 6.68 18.42
N CYS A 261 25.58 5.56 19.05
CA CYS A 261 25.10 4.38 18.34
C CYS A 261 23.85 4.63 17.48
N SER A 262 22.98 5.57 17.88
CA SER A 262 21.82 6.00 17.11
C SER A 262 22.23 6.91 15.96
N LEU A 263 23.14 7.87 16.23
CA LEU A 263 23.65 8.81 15.24
C LEU A 263 24.34 8.11 14.07
N VAL A 264 25.11 7.06 14.34
CA VAL A 264 25.84 6.30 13.31
C VAL A 264 25.03 5.14 12.72
N CYS A 265 23.74 5.00 13.04
CA CYS A 265 22.93 3.89 12.56
C CYS A 265 22.34 4.20 11.17
N PRO A 266 22.87 3.60 10.08
CA PRO A 266 22.43 3.96 8.73
C PRO A 266 20.97 3.58 8.44
N SER A 267 20.48 2.46 8.99
CA SER A 267 19.08 2.07 8.85
C SER A 267 18.15 2.81 9.81
N GLY A 268 18.68 3.64 10.72
CA GLY A 268 17.92 4.23 11.82
C GLY A 268 17.23 3.20 12.72
N TYR A 269 17.74 1.97 12.76
CA TYR A 269 17.24 0.88 13.60
C TYR A 269 17.45 1.16 15.09
N ILE A 270 18.59 1.76 15.46
CA ILE A 270 18.85 2.17 16.85
C ILE A 270 18.08 3.46 17.13
N GLN A 271 16.97 3.32 17.86
CA GLN A 271 16.17 4.43 18.34
C GLN A 271 16.50 4.69 19.81
N MET A 272 16.74 5.97 20.15
CA MET A 272 16.92 6.36 21.54
C MET A 272 15.54 6.57 22.16
N GLY A 273 15.22 5.78 23.19
CA GLY A 273 14.10 6.10 24.07
C GLY A 273 14.45 7.38 24.82
N MET A 274 13.85 8.52 24.45
CA MET A 274 13.69 9.59 25.44
C MET A 274 12.82 8.98 26.54
N GLY A 275 13.25 9.11 27.80
CA GLY A 275 12.54 8.58 28.97
C GLY A 275 11.19 9.27 29.21
N GLU A 276 10.26 9.17 28.25
CA GLU A 276 8.84 9.37 28.47
C GLU A 276 8.21 7.99 28.69
N GLY A 277 8.50 7.36 29.83
CA GLY A 277 7.91 6.06 30.15
C GLY A 277 8.67 5.12 31.10
N LEU A 278 9.50 5.63 32.01
CA LEU A 278 9.83 4.95 33.27
C LEU A 278 9.24 5.74 34.43
#